data_AF-A0A2L0B3R6-F1
#
_entry.id   AF-A0A2L0B3R6-F1
#
_cell.length_a   1.000
_cell.length_b   1.000
_cell.length_c   1.000
_cell.angle_alpha   90.00
_cell.angle_beta   90.00
_cell.angle_gamma   90.00
#
_symmetry.space_group_name_H-M   'P 1'
#
loop_
_entity.id
_entity.type
_entity.pdbx_description
1 polymer ?
#
loop_
_entity_poly.entity_id
_entity_poly.type
_entity_poly.pdbx_seq_one_letter_code
_entity_poly.pdbx_strand_id
1 'polypeptide(L)'
;MEQFVHCNECGRKLHQICVLHLDCIWPSGFACDECHKKKSTKRKENKFNAKRLPTTRLGAYIETRVNNFLKKKEAGAGEVSIRVVSSSEKLVEVKPGMRSKFVDNGDLPSEFPYRAKALFAFEEIDGVDVCFFGMHVQEYGSDCPPPNTRRVYIAYLDSVHFFKPRQFRTAVYHEILLGYMDYVKQLGYTMAHIWACPPSEGDDYIFHCHPLEQKIPKPKRLQDW
;
A
#
# COMPACT_ATOMS: atom_id res chain seq x y z
N MET A 1 0.47 -11.31 24.42
CA MET A 1 1.56 -10.85 25.31
C MET A 1 2.65 -10.28 24.42
N GLU A 2 3.03 -9.01 24.61
CA GLU A 2 4.05 -8.37 23.76
C GLU A 2 5.46 -8.90 24.04
N GLN A 3 6.30 -8.89 23.00
CA GLN A 3 7.70 -9.28 23.13
C GLN A 3 8.55 -8.16 23.74
N PHE A 4 9.57 -8.56 24.49
CA PHE A 4 10.50 -7.65 25.16
C PHE A 4 11.92 -7.92 24.70
N VAL A 5 12.73 -6.86 24.72
CA VAL A 5 14.18 -6.92 24.48
C VAL A 5 14.92 -6.36 25.69
N HIS A 6 16.12 -6.87 25.94
CA HIS A 6 16.99 -6.40 27.01
C HIS A 6 18.12 -5.57 26.43
N CYS A 7 18.39 -4.41 27.00
CA CYS A 7 19.54 -3.60 26.60
C CYS A 7 20.83 -4.32 27.00
N ASN A 8 21.73 -4.56 26.04
CA ASN A 8 23.01 -5.24 26.27
C ASN A 8 23.95 -4.49 27.22
N GLU A 9 23.69 -3.20 27.48
CA GLU A 9 24.56 -2.38 28.32
C GLU A 9 24.04 -2.21 29.75
N CYS A 10 22.75 -1.89 29.92
CA CYS A 10 22.18 -1.60 31.24
C CYS A 10 21.22 -2.69 31.74
N GLY A 11 20.97 -3.74 30.96
CA GLY A 11 20.09 -4.85 31.31
C GLY A 11 18.60 -4.51 31.39
N ARG A 12 18.20 -3.25 31.19
CA ARG A 12 16.79 -2.84 31.24
C ARG A 12 15.97 -3.57 30.18
N LYS A 13 14.80 -4.01 30.60
CA LYS A 13 13.79 -4.67 29.77
C LYS A 13 12.85 -3.61 29.19
N LEU A 14 12.70 -3.60 27.86
CA LEU A 14 11.85 -2.66 27.11
C LEU A 14 10.98 -3.43 26.12
N HIS A 15 9.78 -2.92 25.82
CA HIS A 15 8.93 -3.52 24.78
C HIS A 15 9.61 -3.41 23.42
N GLN A 16 9.67 -4.51 22.69
CA GLN A 16 10.37 -4.58 21.41
C GLN A 16 9.80 -3.59 20.38
N ILE A 17 8.47 -3.43 20.36
CA ILE A 17 7.76 -2.51 19.46
C ILE A 17 8.06 -1.06 19.83
N CYS A 18 8.06 -0.69 21.13
CA CYS A 18 8.35 0.69 21.56
C CYS A 18 9.74 1.18 21.14
N VAL A 19 10.73 0.28 21.07
CA VAL A 19 12.11 0.62 20.69
C VAL A 19 12.43 0.24 19.24
N LEU A 20 11.45 -0.29 18.52
CA LEU A 20 11.55 -0.75 17.13
C LEU A 20 12.81 -1.58 16.92
N HIS A 21 13.06 -2.60 17.75
CA HIS A 21 14.23 -3.47 17.61
C HIS A 21 13.89 -4.77 16.90
N LEU A 22 14.65 -5.06 15.85
CA LEU A 22 14.56 -6.28 15.07
C LEU A 22 15.99 -6.80 14.85
N ASP A 23 16.25 -8.05 15.23
CA ASP A 23 17.57 -8.67 15.11
C ASP A 23 18.03 -8.80 13.65
N CYS A 24 17.09 -8.93 12.71
CA CYS A 24 17.40 -8.94 11.28
C CYS A 24 17.95 -7.60 10.76
N ILE A 25 17.61 -6.48 11.42
CA ILE A 25 18.14 -5.14 11.10
C ILE A 25 19.44 -4.89 11.88
N TRP A 26 19.44 -5.22 13.17
CA TRP A 26 20.56 -5.00 14.08
C TRP A 26 21.00 -6.29 14.79
N PRO A 27 21.77 -7.15 14.11
CA PRO A 27 22.15 -8.46 14.63
C PRO A 27 23.18 -8.39 15.79
N SER A 28 23.80 -7.22 16.00
CA SER A 28 24.70 -6.98 17.14
C SER A 28 23.97 -6.83 18.48
N GLY A 29 22.64 -6.92 18.49
CA GLY A 29 21.79 -6.76 19.66
C GLY A 29 21.37 -5.31 19.93
N PHE A 30 20.57 -5.15 20.98
CA PHE A 30 19.89 -3.91 21.32
C PHE A 30 20.66 -3.09 22.36
N ALA A 31 20.85 -1.80 22.10
CA ALA A 31 21.27 -0.80 23.07
C ALA A 31 20.21 0.31 23.14
N CYS A 32 19.76 0.68 24.33
CA CYS A 32 18.71 1.67 24.50
C CYS A 32 19.22 3.10 24.28
N ASP A 33 18.30 4.03 23.99
CA ASP A 33 18.63 5.43 23.68
C ASP A 33 19.39 6.13 24.81
N GLU A 34 19.14 5.80 26.08
CA GLU A 34 19.90 6.35 27.20
C GLU A 34 21.36 5.91 27.20
N CYS A 35 21.64 4.65 26.86
CA CYS A 35 22.99 4.12 26.74
C CYS A 35 23.72 4.75 25.55
N HIS A 36 23.05 4.88 24.42
CA HIS A 36 23.56 5.62 23.26
C HIS A 36 23.92 7.07 23.63
N LYS A 37 23.02 7.79 24.32
CA LYS A 37 23.26 9.15 24.81
C LYS A 37 24.48 9.23 25.74
N LYS A 38 24.59 8.33 26.73
CA LYS A 38 25.72 8.31 27.68
C LYS A 38 27.07 8.06 26.99
N LYS A 39 27.10 7.19 25.97
CA LYS A 39 28.31 6.89 25.21
C LYS A 39 28.57 7.84 24.05
N SER A 40 27.71 8.85 23.84
CA SER A 40 27.74 9.72 22.66
C SER A 40 27.77 8.93 21.34
N THR A 41 27.07 7.80 21.28
CA THR A 41 26.90 6.99 20.07
C THR A 41 25.48 7.11 19.53
N LYS A 42 25.27 6.68 18.29
CA LYS A 42 23.94 6.57 17.68
C LYS A 42 23.67 5.13 17.27
N ARG A 43 22.40 4.77 17.21
CA ARG A 43 21.97 3.52 16.61
C ARG A 43 22.44 3.47 15.16
N LYS A 44 22.89 2.30 14.70
CA LYS A 44 23.25 2.08 13.31
C LYS A 44 22.02 2.34 12.41
N GLU A 45 22.23 2.92 11.24
CA GLU A 45 21.17 3.23 10.29
C GLU A 45 20.37 1.99 9.88
N ASN A 46 19.04 2.12 9.77
CA ASN A 46 18.19 1.08 9.22
C ASN A 46 18.27 1.05 7.68
N LYS A 47 18.87 -0.01 7.16
CA LYS A 47 19.01 -0.27 5.72
C LYS A 47 17.76 -0.86 5.05
N PHE A 48 16.78 -1.29 5.83
CA PHE A 48 15.51 -1.89 5.40
C PHE A 48 14.40 -0.83 5.54
N ASN A 49 14.43 0.15 4.64
CA ASN A 49 13.47 1.26 4.60
C ASN A 49 12.75 1.30 3.25
N ALA A 50 11.59 1.94 3.21
CA ALA A 50 10.72 2.01 2.03
C ALA A 50 11.42 2.67 0.84
N LYS A 51 12.23 3.70 1.09
CA LYS A 51 12.98 4.42 0.05
C LYS A 51 13.93 3.49 -0.71
N ARG A 52 14.50 2.49 -0.03
CA ARG A 52 15.46 1.52 -0.59
C ARG A 52 14.81 0.33 -1.30
N LEU A 53 13.48 0.18 -1.25
CA LEU A 53 12.80 -0.77 -2.13
C LEU A 53 12.98 -0.36 -3.60
N PRO A 54 13.10 -1.32 -4.54
CA PRO A 54 13.24 -1.02 -5.95
C PRO A 54 12.14 -0.09 -6.48
N THR A 55 12.55 0.96 -7.19
CA THR A 55 11.62 1.92 -7.80
C THR A 55 11.07 1.37 -9.11
N THR A 56 9.83 1.72 -9.43
CA THR A 56 9.21 1.43 -10.74
C THR A 56 8.70 2.72 -11.37
N ARG A 57 8.45 2.72 -12.69
CA ARG A 57 7.88 3.88 -13.39
C ARG A 57 6.54 4.32 -12.78
N LEU A 58 5.65 3.36 -12.50
CA LEU A 58 4.37 3.62 -11.84
C LEU A 58 4.56 4.19 -10.43
N GLY A 59 5.42 3.57 -9.61
CA GLY A 59 5.70 4.05 -8.25
C GLY A 59 6.22 5.48 -8.25
N ALA A 60 7.26 5.75 -9.05
CA ALA A 60 7.84 7.09 -9.17
C ALA A 60 6.85 8.14 -9.70
N TYR A 61 5.96 7.76 -10.62
CA TYR A 61 4.93 8.65 -11.16
C TYR A 61 3.96 9.12 -10.07
N ILE A 62 3.39 8.18 -9.31
CA ILE A 62 2.45 8.48 -8.23
C ILE A 62 3.17 9.21 -7.10
N GLU A 63 4.38 8.78 -6.72
CA GLU A 63 5.20 9.41 -5.69
C GLU A 63 5.47 10.88 -6.00
N THR A 64 5.91 11.18 -7.22
CA THR A 64 6.16 12.55 -7.67
C THR A 64 4.89 13.39 -7.60
N ARG A 65 3.75 12.83 -8.04
CA ARG A 65 2.45 13.50 -7.98
C ARG A 65 2.05 13.85 -6.55
N VAL A 66 2.12 12.90 -5.63
CA VAL A 66 1.73 13.08 -4.22
C VAL A 66 2.64 14.11 -3.54
N ASN A 67 3.96 13.99 -3.68
CA ASN A 67 4.89 14.92 -3.05
C ASN A 67 4.78 16.34 -3.64
N ASN A 68 4.54 16.48 -4.94
CA ASN A 68 4.28 17.79 -5.55
C ASN A 68 2.99 18.42 -5.00
N PHE A 69 1.93 17.63 -4.81
CA PHE A 69 0.70 18.09 -4.17
C PHE A 69 0.97 18.58 -2.74
N LEU A 70 1.67 17.78 -1.93
CA LEU A 70 2.00 18.12 -0.54
C LEU A 70 2.86 19.39 -0.44
N LYS A 71 3.88 19.51 -1.30
CA LYS A 71 4.74 20.70 -1.39
C LYS A 71 3.95 21.94 -1.80
N LYS A 72 3.08 21.85 -2.82
CA LYS A 72 2.23 22.96 -3.28
C LYS A 72 1.23 23.41 -2.21
N LYS A 73 0.78 22.50 -1.35
CA LYS A 73 -0.13 22.78 -0.24
C LYS A 73 0.58 23.22 1.03
N GLU A 74 1.91 23.29 1.02
CA GLU A 74 2.73 23.59 2.21
C GLU A 74 2.32 22.71 3.40
N ALA A 75 2.06 21.43 3.13
CA ALA A 75 1.38 20.55 4.07
C ALA A 75 2.20 20.26 5.34
N GLY A 76 3.53 20.45 5.31
CA GLY A 76 4.42 20.06 6.41
C GLY A 76 4.42 18.54 6.69
N ALA A 77 4.03 17.74 5.69
CA ALA A 77 4.03 16.28 5.76
C ALA A 77 5.45 15.72 5.59
N GLY A 78 5.68 14.50 6.11
CA GLY A 78 6.87 13.73 5.76
C GLY A 78 6.90 13.41 4.26
N GLU A 79 8.07 13.01 3.76
CA GLU A 79 8.19 12.53 2.39
C GLU A 79 7.40 11.23 2.22
N VAL A 80 6.56 11.18 1.18
CA VAL A 80 5.80 9.97 0.85
C VAL A 80 6.59 9.14 -0.16
N SER A 81 6.79 7.86 0.11
CA SER A 81 7.34 6.90 -0.85
C SER A 81 6.25 5.97 -1.39
N ILE A 82 6.19 5.75 -2.70
CA ILE A 82 5.26 4.80 -3.34
C ILE A 82 6.07 3.64 -3.94
N ARG A 83 5.75 2.41 -3.56
CA ARG A 83 6.47 1.22 -4.05
C ARG A 83 5.51 0.19 -4.60
N VAL A 84 5.77 -0.26 -5.83
CA VAL A 84 5.13 -1.43 -6.42
C VAL A 84 5.95 -2.64 -5.98
N VAL A 85 5.37 -3.47 -5.11
CA VAL A 85 6.08 -4.59 -4.46
C VAL A 85 5.76 -5.94 -5.11
N SER A 86 4.73 -5.99 -5.95
CA SER A 86 4.39 -7.18 -6.74
C SER A 86 3.84 -6.78 -8.11
N SER A 87 4.23 -7.54 -9.13
CA SER A 87 3.72 -7.45 -10.50
C SER A 87 3.81 -8.84 -11.14
N SER A 88 2.68 -9.48 -11.38
CA SER A 88 2.63 -10.86 -11.90
C SER A 88 1.53 -11.02 -12.95
N GLU A 89 1.78 -11.83 -13.97
CA GLU A 89 0.73 -12.23 -14.92
C GLU A 89 -0.19 -13.26 -14.27
N LYS A 90 -1.49 -13.11 -14.50
CA LYS A 90 -2.54 -14.00 -14.00
C LYS A 90 -3.62 -14.19 -15.05
N LEU A 91 -4.43 -15.23 -14.86
CA LEU A 91 -5.62 -15.52 -15.64
C LEU A 91 -6.83 -15.51 -14.71
N VAL A 92 -7.97 -15.03 -15.21
CA VAL A 92 -9.27 -15.28 -14.58
C VAL A 92 -10.09 -16.18 -15.51
N GLU A 93 -10.54 -17.31 -14.98
CA GLU A 93 -11.38 -18.25 -15.70
C GLU A 93 -12.85 -17.88 -15.57
N VAL A 94 -13.60 -18.07 -16.66
CA VAL A 94 -15.06 -17.96 -16.66
C VAL A 94 -15.64 -19.11 -15.86
N LYS A 95 -16.40 -18.76 -14.81
CA LYS A 95 -17.04 -19.72 -13.90
C LYS A 95 -18.08 -20.61 -14.61
N PRO A 96 -18.38 -21.82 -14.10
CA PRO A 96 -19.16 -22.85 -14.79
C PRO A 96 -20.50 -22.39 -15.38
N GLY A 97 -21.27 -21.57 -14.66
CA GLY A 97 -22.58 -21.10 -15.14
C GLY A 97 -22.49 -20.20 -16.39
N MET A 98 -21.50 -19.31 -16.44
CA MET A 98 -21.26 -18.47 -17.62
C MET A 98 -20.56 -19.26 -18.73
N ARG A 99 -19.69 -20.21 -18.35
CA ARG A 99 -18.98 -21.08 -19.30
C ARG A 99 -19.94 -21.92 -20.12
N SER A 100 -20.83 -22.66 -19.45
CA SER A 100 -21.85 -23.49 -20.11
C SER A 100 -22.76 -22.70 -21.05
N LYS A 101 -22.98 -21.42 -20.76
CA LYS A 101 -23.89 -20.57 -21.52
C LYS A 101 -23.25 -19.84 -22.70
N PHE A 102 -21.99 -19.42 -22.59
CA PHE A 102 -21.36 -18.51 -23.54
C PHE A 102 -19.96 -18.92 -24.01
N VAL A 103 -19.28 -19.82 -23.30
CA VAL A 103 -17.93 -20.25 -23.71
C VAL A 103 -18.03 -21.48 -24.58
N ASP A 104 -18.83 -22.46 -24.17
CA ASP A 104 -18.94 -23.76 -24.86
C ASP A 104 -19.54 -23.61 -26.27
N ASN A 105 -20.30 -22.54 -26.53
CA ASN A 105 -20.84 -22.21 -27.85
C ASN A 105 -19.98 -21.19 -28.63
N GLY A 106 -18.86 -20.70 -28.05
CA GLY A 106 -17.91 -19.79 -28.71
C GLY A 106 -18.21 -18.29 -28.62
N ASP A 107 -19.23 -17.87 -27.88
CA ASP A 107 -19.62 -16.45 -27.74
C ASP A 107 -18.69 -15.63 -26.82
N LEU A 108 -17.94 -16.29 -25.94
CA LEU A 108 -17.08 -15.69 -24.92
C LEU A 108 -15.78 -16.50 -24.73
N PRO A 109 -14.62 -15.85 -24.57
CA PRO A 109 -13.39 -16.53 -24.16
C PRO A 109 -13.54 -17.26 -22.82
N SER A 110 -12.86 -18.40 -22.67
CA SER A 110 -12.87 -19.18 -21.42
C SER A 110 -12.08 -18.52 -20.28
N GLU A 111 -11.15 -17.63 -20.61
CA GLU A 111 -10.23 -16.98 -19.69
C GLU A 111 -9.82 -15.59 -20.17
N PHE A 112 -9.38 -14.75 -19.23
CA PHE A 112 -8.90 -13.40 -19.50
C PHE A 112 -7.56 -13.17 -18.79
N PRO A 113 -6.46 -12.92 -19.53
CA PRO A 113 -5.17 -12.57 -18.92
C PRO A 113 -5.17 -11.15 -18.40
N TYR A 114 -4.54 -10.95 -17.24
CA TYR A 114 -4.31 -9.66 -16.64
C TYR A 114 -3.00 -9.63 -15.84
N ARG A 115 -2.44 -8.44 -15.69
CA ARG A 115 -1.32 -8.20 -14.77
C ARG A 115 -1.86 -7.77 -13.41
N ALA A 116 -1.56 -8.56 -12.38
CA ALA A 116 -1.87 -8.22 -10.99
C ALA A 116 -0.71 -7.43 -10.39
N LYS A 117 -0.99 -6.26 -9.81
CA LYS A 117 0.02 -5.47 -9.08
C LYS A 117 -0.41 -5.17 -7.66
N ALA A 118 0.57 -5.08 -6.77
CA ALA A 118 0.42 -4.59 -5.41
C ALA A 118 1.32 -3.36 -5.22
N LEU A 119 0.75 -2.26 -4.72
CA LEU A 119 1.52 -1.06 -4.40
C LEU A 119 1.15 -0.53 -3.01
N PHE A 120 2.13 0.06 -2.34
CA PHE A 120 2.00 0.60 -1.00
C PHE A 120 2.59 2.00 -0.92
N ALA A 121 2.01 2.83 -0.04
CA ALA A 121 2.49 4.16 0.29
C ALA A 121 3.03 4.19 1.72
N PHE A 122 4.18 4.82 1.89
CA PHE A 122 4.89 4.96 3.14
C PHE A 122 5.14 6.44 3.41
N GLU A 123 4.97 6.88 4.65
CA GLU A 123 5.36 8.21 5.11
C GLU A 123 6.46 8.08 6.14
N GLU A 124 7.49 8.92 6.06
CA GLU A 124 8.49 9.03 7.11
C GLU A 124 7.95 9.88 8.27
N ILE A 125 7.63 9.25 9.40
CA ILE A 125 7.12 9.89 10.61
C ILE A 125 8.14 9.69 11.73
N ASP A 126 8.64 10.79 12.31
CA ASP A 126 9.59 10.76 13.42
C ASP A 126 10.85 9.90 13.13
N GLY A 127 11.28 9.88 11.86
CA GLY A 127 12.44 9.11 11.38
C GLY A 127 12.16 7.62 11.13
N VAL A 128 10.90 7.21 11.12
CA VAL A 128 10.45 5.81 10.92
C VAL A 128 9.47 5.74 9.75
N ASP A 129 9.61 4.73 8.89
CA ASP A 129 8.64 4.48 7.83
C ASP A 129 7.32 3.94 8.39
N VAL A 130 6.22 4.59 8.04
CA VAL A 130 4.85 4.14 8.34
C VAL A 130 4.15 3.81 7.04
N CYS A 131 3.88 2.52 6.81
CA CYS A 131 3.05 2.07 5.69
C CYS A 131 1.59 2.40 5.98
N PHE A 132 0.99 3.34 5.22
CA PHE A 132 -0.31 3.90 5.56
C PHE A 132 -1.40 3.60 4.52
N PHE A 133 -1.04 3.17 3.32
CA PHE A 133 -1.99 2.86 2.24
C PHE A 133 -1.49 1.69 1.40
N GLY A 134 -2.40 0.82 0.99
CA GLY A 134 -2.12 -0.33 0.13
C GLY A 134 -3.20 -0.46 -0.94
N MET A 135 -2.82 -0.91 -2.14
CA MET A 135 -3.75 -1.12 -3.24
C MET A 135 -3.32 -2.29 -4.13
N HIS A 136 -4.28 -3.13 -4.47
CA HIS A 136 -4.17 -4.21 -5.45
C HIS A 136 -5.00 -3.90 -6.68
N VAL A 137 -4.41 -4.08 -7.86
CA VAL A 137 -5.07 -3.81 -9.15
C VAL A 137 -4.93 -4.99 -10.10
N GLN A 138 -5.91 -5.11 -11.01
CA GLN A 138 -5.90 -6.01 -12.14
C GLN A 138 -5.87 -5.17 -13.42
N GLU A 139 -4.85 -5.35 -14.25
CA GLU A 139 -4.68 -4.61 -15.50
C GLU A 139 -4.82 -5.56 -16.70
N TYR A 140 -5.94 -5.46 -17.41
CA TYR A 140 -6.23 -6.24 -18.61
C TYR A 140 -5.71 -5.50 -19.85
N GLY A 141 -4.63 -6.00 -20.44
CA GLY A 141 -3.89 -5.34 -21.51
C GLY A 141 -4.61 -5.26 -22.86
N SER A 142 -3.88 -4.83 -23.90
CA SER A 142 -4.37 -4.81 -25.29
C SER A 142 -4.65 -6.21 -25.84
N ASP A 143 -3.90 -7.20 -25.37
CA ASP A 143 -3.95 -8.57 -25.88
C ASP A 143 -5.00 -9.41 -25.13
N CYS A 144 -5.64 -8.83 -24.12
CA CYS A 144 -6.76 -9.44 -23.42
C CYS A 144 -8.00 -9.36 -24.31
N PRO A 145 -8.76 -10.47 -24.52
CA PRO A 145 -9.90 -10.45 -25.41
C PRO A 145 -11.09 -9.65 -24.83
N PRO A 146 -12.02 -9.19 -25.68
CA PRO A 146 -13.26 -8.58 -25.22
C PRO A 146 -14.05 -9.53 -24.32
N PRO A 147 -14.72 -9.03 -23.26
CA PRO A 147 -14.98 -7.62 -23.00
C PRO A 147 -13.88 -6.90 -22.20
N ASN A 148 -12.81 -7.59 -21.76
CA ASN A 148 -11.87 -7.05 -20.77
C ASN A 148 -10.72 -6.21 -21.35
N THR A 149 -10.56 -6.16 -22.67
CA THR A 149 -9.51 -5.41 -23.36
C THR A 149 -9.36 -3.97 -22.85
N ARG A 150 -8.13 -3.60 -22.47
CA ARG A 150 -7.75 -2.23 -22.03
C ARG A 150 -8.53 -1.72 -20.81
N ARG A 151 -8.86 -2.60 -19.87
CA ARG A 151 -9.53 -2.23 -18.61
C ARG A 151 -8.62 -2.39 -17.41
N VAL A 152 -8.81 -1.54 -16.41
CA VAL A 152 -8.23 -1.73 -15.08
C VAL A 152 -9.34 -1.93 -14.05
N TYR A 153 -9.07 -2.77 -13.05
CA TYR A 153 -9.97 -2.99 -11.92
C TYR A 153 -9.18 -2.84 -10.61
N ILE A 154 -9.67 -1.99 -9.71
CA ILE A 154 -9.12 -1.93 -8.35
C ILE A 154 -9.74 -3.07 -7.56
N ALA A 155 -8.93 -4.09 -7.26
CA ALA A 155 -9.39 -5.28 -6.55
C ALA A 155 -9.65 -4.98 -5.09
N TYR A 156 -8.68 -4.37 -4.41
CA TYR A 156 -8.77 -3.96 -3.03
C TYR A 156 -7.92 -2.71 -2.83
N LEU A 157 -8.39 -1.81 -1.97
CA LEU A 157 -7.57 -0.76 -1.37
C LEU A 157 -7.84 -0.74 0.13
N ASP A 158 -6.84 -0.32 0.89
CA ASP A 158 -6.92 -0.26 2.34
C ASP A 158 -5.98 0.81 2.88
N SER A 159 -6.20 1.25 4.12
CA SER A 159 -5.35 2.25 4.74
C SER A 159 -5.34 2.15 6.26
N VAL A 160 -4.21 2.50 6.88
CA VAL A 160 -4.16 2.82 8.31
C VAL A 160 -4.06 4.34 8.49
N HIS A 161 -4.87 4.89 9.38
CA HIS A 161 -5.20 6.31 9.37
C HIS A 161 -4.12 7.26 9.95
N PHE A 162 -2.87 6.81 10.08
CA PHE A 162 -1.78 7.50 10.79
C PHE A 162 -1.07 8.58 9.98
N PHE A 163 -1.40 8.76 8.70
CA PHE A 163 -0.80 9.81 7.85
C PHE A 163 -0.79 11.18 8.52
N LYS A 164 0.36 11.87 8.49
CA LYS A 164 0.55 13.20 9.03
C LYS A 164 0.81 14.25 7.91
N PRO A 165 0.18 15.43 8.01
CA PRO A 165 -0.83 15.80 8.97
C PRO A 165 -2.23 15.29 8.55
N ARG A 166 -3.08 15.02 9.54
CA ARG A 166 -4.38 14.34 9.37
C ARG A 166 -5.31 15.00 8.33
N GLN A 167 -5.31 16.33 8.22
CA GLN A 167 -6.20 17.05 7.32
C GLN A 167 -5.93 16.81 5.83
N PHE A 168 -4.72 16.36 5.47
CA PHE A 168 -4.36 16.06 4.08
C PHE A 168 -4.53 14.58 3.72
N ARG A 169 -4.76 13.70 4.70
CA ARG A 169 -4.82 12.23 4.50
C ARG A 169 -5.75 11.80 3.38
N THR A 170 -7.01 12.24 3.42
CA THR A 170 -7.99 11.91 2.38
C THR A 170 -7.56 12.42 1.00
N ALA A 171 -7.02 13.64 0.93
CA ALA A 171 -6.54 14.20 -0.33
C ALA A 171 -5.35 13.41 -0.89
N VAL A 172 -4.44 12.93 -0.03
CA VAL A 172 -3.32 12.07 -0.44
C VAL A 172 -3.81 10.75 -1.02
N TYR A 173 -4.81 10.12 -0.41
CA TYR A 173 -5.40 8.89 -0.97
C TYR A 173 -5.98 9.14 -2.36
N HIS A 174 -6.65 10.28 -2.57
CA HIS A 174 -7.17 10.66 -3.87
C HIS A 174 -6.04 10.93 -4.87
N GLU A 175 -4.96 11.60 -4.47
CA GLU A 175 -3.81 11.83 -5.35
C GLU A 175 -3.13 10.52 -5.77
N ILE A 176 -3.11 9.50 -4.90
CA ILE A 176 -2.63 8.16 -5.25
C ILE A 176 -3.51 7.53 -6.33
N LEU A 177 -4.83 7.52 -6.13
CA LEU A 177 -5.79 6.96 -7.08
C LEU A 177 -5.78 7.71 -8.42
N LEU A 178 -5.82 9.04 -8.38
CA LEU A 178 -5.76 9.89 -9.57
C LEU A 178 -4.43 9.71 -10.31
N GLY A 179 -3.32 9.59 -9.59
CA GLY A 179 -2.02 9.29 -10.17
C GLY A 179 -1.99 7.93 -10.88
N TYR A 180 -2.58 6.90 -10.28
CA TYR A 180 -2.74 5.59 -10.92
C TYR A 180 -3.59 5.67 -12.18
N MET A 181 -4.77 6.29 -12.11
CA MET A 181 -5.69 6.42 -13.24
C MET A 181 -5.08 7.19 -14.42
N ASP A 182 -4.39 8.28 -14.13
CA ASP A 182 -3.70 9.08 -15.15
C ASP A 182 -2.55 8.29 -15.79
N TYR A 183 -1.77 7.56 -14.99
CA TYR A 183 -0.70 6.71 -15.52
C TYR A 183 -1.23 5.61 -16.46
N VAL A 184 -2.26 4.87 -16.05
CA VAL A 184 -2.82 3.79 -16.90
C VAL A 184 -3.53 4.36 -18.12
N LYS A 185 -4.14 5.54 -18.03
CA LYS A 185 -4.68 6.25 -19.20
C LYS A 185 -3.58 6.53 -20.23
N GLN A 186 -2.40 6.99 -19.80
CA GLN A 186 -1.25 7.23 -20.70
C GLN A 186 -0.71 5.95 -21.35
N LEU A 187 -0.86 4.80 -20.69
CA LEU A 187 -0.55 3.48 -21.27
C LEU A 187 -1.63 2.97 -22.24
N GLY A 188 -2.73 3.71 -22.41
CA GLY A 188 -3.81 3.38 -23.32
C GLY A 188 -4.87 2.43 -22.74
N TYR A 189 -4.97 2.33 -21.41
CA TYR A 189 -6.17 1.76 -20.78
C TYR A 189 -7.33 2.75 -20.93
N THR A 190 -8.52 2.26 -21.27
CA THR A 190 -9.66 3.10 -21.67
C THR A 190 -10.74 3.19 -20.59
N MET A 191 -10.80 2.21 -19.69
CA MET A 191 -11.81 2.13 -18.65
C MET A 191 -11.22 1.66 -17.31
N ALA A 192 -11.69 2.25 -16.23
CA ALA A 192 -11.37 1.86 -14.87
C ALA A 192 -12.64 1.43 -14.14
N HIS A 193 -12.52 0.35 -13.37
CA HIS A 193 -13.62 -0.27 -12.64
C HIS A 193 -13.29 -0.27 -11.15
N ILE A 194 -14.24 0.21 -10.35
CA ILE A 194 -14.15 0.25 -8.90
C ILE A 194 -15.43 -0.33 -8.34
N TRP A 195 -15.31 -1.30 -7.44
CA TRP A 195 -16.42 -1.76 -6.63
C TRP A 195 -16.32 -1.11 -5.25
N ALA A 196 -17.20 -0.14 -4.97
CA ALA A 196 -17.28 0.54 -3.69
C ALA A 196 -17.93 -0.38 -2.62
N CYS A 197 -17.16 -1.36 -2.16
CA CYS A 197 -17.54 -2.32 -1.15
C CYS A 197 -16.67 -2.08 0.11
N PRO A 198 -17.26 -1.68 1.25
CA PRO A 198 -16.52 -1.66 2.51
C PRO A 198 -16.30 -3.10 3.00
N PRO A 199 -15.26 -3.35 3.82
CA PRO A 199 -15.04 -4.66 4.40
C PRO A 199 -16.19 -5.03 5.35
N SER A 200 -16.42 -6.34 5.51
CA SER A 200 -17.35 -6.85 6.51
C SER A 200 -16.88 -6.49 7.93
N GLU A 201 -17.78 -6.56 8.90
CA GLU A 201 -17.41 -6.34 10.29
C GLU A 201 -16.37 -7.39 10.75
N GLY A 202 -15.20 -6.91 11.19
CA GLY A 202 -14.08 -7.75 11.62
C GLY A 202 -13.16 -8.25 10.49
N ASP A 203 -13.45 -7.92 9.23
CA ASP A 203 -12.58 -8.24 8.09
C ASP A 203 -11.63 -7.08 7.77
N ASP A 204 -10.40 -7.42 7.39
CA ASP A 204 -9.38 -6.49 6.91
C ASP A 204 -9.05 -6.80 5.43
N TYR A 205 -8.98 -5.78 4.57
CA TYR A 205 -8.63 -6.01 3.15
C TYR A 205 -7.14 -6.27 2.95
N ILE A 206 -6.28 -5.47 3.57
CA ILE A 206 -4.82 -5.57 3.40
C ILE A 206 -4.10 -5.47 4.74
N PHE A 207 -4.44 -4.49 5.58
CA PHE A 207 -3.75 -4.26 6.84
C PHE A 207 -4.45 -4.99 7.98
N HIS A 208 -3.78 -5.99 8.52
CA HIS A 208 -4.34 -6.76 9.63
C HIS A 208 -4.48 -5.92 10.90
N CYS A 209 -5.65 -6.02 11.55
CA CYS A 209 -5.97 -5.45 12.85
C CYS A 209 -5.89 -3.91 12.87
N HIS A 210 -6.90 -3.27 12.29
CA HIS A 210 -7.03 -1.82 12.28
C HIS A 210 -7.13 -1.19 13.69
N PRO A 211 -6.71 0.08 13.87
CA PRO A 211 -6.94 0.82 15.10
C PRO A 211 -8.44 0.87 15.44
N LEU A 212 -8.80 0.64 16.71
CA LEU A 212 -10.21 0.58 17.14
C LEU A 212 -10.98 1.89 16.88
N GLU A 213 -10.27 3.01 16.91
CA GLU A 213 -10.79 4.34 16.62
C GLU A 213 -10.94 4.63 15.11
N GLN A 214 -10.39 3.78 14.25
CA GLN A 214 -10.49 3.91 12.80
C GLN A 214 -11.85 3.39 12.32
N LYS A 215 -12.79 4.31 12.10
CA LYS A 215 -14.13 3.99 11.61
C LYS A 215 -14.09 3.49 10.16
N ILE A 216 -14.64 2.31 9.93
CA ILE A 216 -14.90 1.77 8.58
C ILE A 216 -16.06 2.57 7.94
N PRO A 217 -15.91 3.08 6.70
CA PRO A 217 -16.98 3.81 6.04
C PRO A 217 -18.15 2.89 5.68
N LYS A 218 -19.38 3.36 5.87
CA LYS A 218 -20.58 2.69 5.34
C LYS A 218 -20.64 2.81 3.80
N PRO A 219 -21.37 1.92 3.09
CA PRO A 219 -21.38 1.89 1.63
C PRO A 219 -21.63 3.25 0.97
N LYS A 220 -22.64 4.02 1.43
CA LYS A 220 -22.94 5.35 0.87
C LYS A 220 -21.78 6.34 1.02
N ARG A 221 -21.14 6.36 2.19
CA ARG A 221 -19.98 7.23 2.43
C ARG A 221 -18.79 6.85 1.56
N LEU A 222 -18.58 5.55 1.32
CA LEU A 222 -17.52 5.07 0.43
C LEU A 222 -17.82 5.36 -1.05
N GLN A 223 -19.09 5.38 -1.45
CA GLN A 223 -19.50 5.76 -2.80
C GLN A 223 -19.33 7.26 -3.06
N ASP A 224 -19.57 8.08 -2.04
CA ASP A 224 -19.40 9.54 -2.13
C ASP A 224 -17.93 9.97 -2.03
N TRP A 225 -17.08 9.11 -1.46
CA TRP A 225 -15.63 9.28 -1.35
C TRP A 225 -14.95 8.99 -2.69
#